data_AF-A0A2V5VYX1-F1
#
_entry.id   AF-A0A2V5VYX1-F1
#
_cell.length_a   1.000
_cell.length_b   1.000
_cell.length_c   1.000
_cell.angle_alpha   90.00
_cell.angle_beta   90.00
_cell.angle_gamma   90.00
#
_symmetry.space_group_name_H-M   'P 1'
#
loop_
_entity.id
_entity.type
_entity.pdbx_description
1 polymer ?
#
loop_
_entity_poly.entity_id
_entity_poly.type
_entity_poly.pdbx_seq_one_letter_code
_entity_poly.pdbx_strand_id
1 'polypeptide(L)'
;GSVAMLLSFLGIYFAKGTFDFATLAEMARSGPLLGGKLGWIAFAGIFLGLAVKVPLFPFHTWLPDAYETAPTGVSMVLTGVLSKMGVYGFVRLLLPLFPREIQTLGP
;
A
#
# COMPACT_ATOMS: atom_id res chain seq x y z
N GLY A 1 -0.46 -1.36 10.63
CA GLY A 1 -0.51 -1.56 9.17
C GLY A 1 -1.87 -1.24 8.59
N SER A 2 -2.82 -2.18 8.64
CA SER A 2 -4.12 -2.03 7.93
C SER A 2 -4.96 -0.82 8.35
N VAL A 3 -4.97 -0.47 9.64
CA VAL A 3 -5.68 0.75 10.12
C VAL A 3 -5.09 2.03 9.51
N ALA A 4 -3.77 2.14 9.43
CA ALA A 4 -3.12 3.30 8.81
C ALA A 4 -3.51 3.43 7.33
N MET A 5 -3.47 2.32 6.58
CA MET A 5 -3.89 2.27 5.18
C MET A 5 -5.37 2.62 5.01
N LEU A 6 -6.24 2.14 5.90
CA LEU A 6 -7.66 2.47 5.89
C LEU A 6 -7.89 3.97 6.10
N LEU A 7 -7.24 4.56 7.10
CA LEU A 7 -7.34 6.00 7.39
C LEU A 7 -6.83 6.85 6.22
N SER A 8 -5.76 6.41 5.54
CA SER A 8 -5.26 7.09 4.33
C SER A 8 -6.28 7.08 3.20
N PHE A 9 -6.90 5.93 2.89
CA PHE A 9 -7.94 5.86 1.86
C PHE A 9 -9.20 6.64 2.23
N LEU A 10 -9.57 6.65 3.51
CA LEU A 10 -10.68 7.45 3.98
C LEU A 10 -10.40 8.95 3.83
N GLY A 11 -9.18 9.40 4.12
CA GLY A 11 -8.75 10.78 3.87
C GLY A 11 -8.79 11.16 2.39
N ILE A 12 -8.36 10.27 1.49
CA ILE A 12 -8.47 10.48 0.04
C ILE A 12 -9.94 10.57 -0.39
N TYR A 13 -10.79 9.69 0.14
CA TYR A 13 -12.22 9.70 -0.15
C TYR A 13 -12.88 11.01 0.25
N PHE A 14 -12.60 11.54 1.44
CA PHE A 14 -13.16 12.83 1.85
C PHE A 14 -12.70 14.00 0.97
N ALA A 15 -11.54 13.89 0.32
CA ALA A 15 -11.04 14.92 -0.59
C ALA A 15 -11.50 14.76 -2.06
N LYS A 16 -11.77 13.53 -2.51
CA LYS A 16 -12.05 13.22 -3.93
C LYS A 16 -13.45 12.67 -4.20
N GLY A 17 -14.15 12.21 -3.17
CA GLY A 17 -15.50 11.66 -3.25
C GLY A 17 -15.61 10.28 -3.90
N THR A 18 -14.50 9.58 -4.12
CA THR A 18 -14.50 8.26 -4.77
C THR A 18 -13.42 7.33 -4.22
N PHE A 19 -13.71 6.02 -4.27
CA PHE A 19 -12.74 4.94 -4.03
C PHE A 19 -12.29 4.26 -5.32
N ASP A 20 -12.79 4.70 -6.48
CA ASP A 20 -12.41 4.11 -7.76
C ASP A 20 -10.94 4.41 -8.09
N PHE A 21 -10.11 3.38 -8.10
CA PHE A 21 -8.66 3.55 -8.28
C PHE A 21 -8.28 4.05 -9.67
N ALA A 22 -9.05 3.72 -10.71
CA ALA A 22 -8.76 4.22 -12.06
C ALA A 22 -8.97 5.74 -12.13
N THR A 23 -10.09 6.22 -11.57
CA THR A 23 -10.41 7.63 -11.47
C THR A 23 -9.39 8.37 -10.60
N LEU A 24 -9.02 7.81 -9.44
CA LEU A 24 -7.98 8.38 -8.58
C LEU A 24 -6.61 8.44 -9.28
N ALA A 25 -6.24 7.43 -10.05
CA ALA A 25 -5.01 7.43 -10.83
C ALA A 25 -4.99 8.53 -11.90
N GLU A 26 -6.10 8.75 -12.63
CA GLU A 26 -6.20 9.85 -13.59
C GLU A 26 -6.13 11.22 -12.90
N MET A 27 -6.79 11.38 -11.75
CA MET A 27 -6.68 12.61 -10.94
C MET A 27 -5.25 12.85 -10.46
N ALA A 28 -4.53 11.80 -10.07
CA ALA A 28 -3.14 11.90 -9.61
C ALA A 28 -2.16 12.35 -10.70
N ARG A 29 -2.51 12.14 -11.99
CA ARG A 29 -1.72 12.64 -13.14
C ARG A 29 -1.82 14.14 -13.34
N SER A 30 -2.99 14.72 -13.08
CA SER A 30 -3.21 16.17 -13.21
C SER A 30 -2.73 16.96 -11.99
N GLY A 31 -2.61 16.32 -10.83
CA GLY A 31 -2.04 16.92 -9.62
C GLY A 31 -2.09 15.97 -8.43
N PRO A 32 -1.53 16.35 -7.26
CA PRO A 32 -1.54 15.51 -6.07
C PRO A 32 -2.98 15.21 -5.63
N LEU A 33 -3.23 13.97 -5.20
CA LEU A 33 -4.52 13.61 -4.60
C LEU A 33 -4.77 14.40 -3.32
N LEU A 34 -3.73 14.61 -2.52
CA LEU A 34 -3.77 15.43 -1.32
C LEU A 34 -2.56 16.37 -1.35
N GLY A 35 -2.75 17.62 -0.92
CA GLY A 35 -1.69 18.62 -0.91
C GLY A 35 -0.74 18.50 0.29
N GLY A 36 0.53 18.86 0.08
CA GLY A 36 1.51 19.08 1.15
C GLY A 36 1.68 17.91 2.11
N LYS A 37 1.57 18.19 3.42
CA LYS A 37 1.77 17.18 4.48
C LYS A 37 0.74 16.05 4.44
N LEU A 38 -0.50 16.33 4.02
CA LEU A 38 -1.55 15.31 3.97
C LEU A 38 -1.28 14.25 2.90
N GLY A 39 -0.70 14.66 1.75
CA GLY A 39 -0.23 13.72 0.72
C GLY A 39 0.81 12.75 1.26
N TRP A 40 1.84 13.28 1.93
CA TRP A 40 2.88 12.47 2.56
C TRP A 40 2.36 11.54 3.66
N ILE A 41 1.42 11.99 4.50
CA ILE A 41 0.80 11.14 5.54
C ILE A 41 -0.02 10.02 4.90
N ALA A 42 -0.79 10.31 3.84
CA ALA A 42 -1.56 9.30 3.13
C ALA A 42 -0.66 8.28 2.41
N PHE A 43 0.39 8.75 1.74
CA PHE A 43 1.41 7.92 1.15
C PHE A 43 2.05 6.98 2.19
N ALA A 44 2.52 7.54 3.31
CA ALA A 44 3.17 6.78 4.37
C ALA A 44 2.23 5.75 5.01
N GLY A 45 0.95 6.07 5.21
CA GLY A 45 -0.04 5.15 5.76
C GLY A 45 -0.35 3.97 4.83
N ILE A 46 -0.49 4.22 3.52
CA ILE A 46 -0.64 3.16 2.52
C ILE A 46 0.63 2.33 2.40
N PHE A 47 1.80 2.99 2.32
CA PHE A 47 3.10 2.33 2.29
C PHE A 47 3.29 1.41 3.50
N LEU A 48 3.04 1.88 4.72
CA LEU A 48 3.15 1.08 5.94
C LEU A 48 2.18 -0.10 5.93
N GLY A 49 0.96 0.11 5.43
CA GLY A 49 -0.03 -0.96 5.30
C GLY A 49 0.38 -2.07 4.35
N LEU A 50 1.06 -1.72 3.26
CA LEU A 50 1.61 -2.64 2.28
C LEU A 50 2.92 -3.27 2.75
N ALA A 51 3.80 -2.52 3.41
CA ALA A 51 5.09 -2.98 3.93
C ALA A 51 4.93 -4.13 4.93
N VAL A 52 3.91 -4.06 5.80
CA VAL A 52 3.55 -5.17 6.70
C VAL A 52 3.08 -6.40 5.93
N LYS A 53 2.36 -6.24 4.82
CA LYS A 53 1.82 -7.35 3.99
C LYS A 53 2.86 -7.96 3.04
N VAL A 54 3.88 -7.18 2.63
CA VAL A 54 5.01 -7.58 1.76
C VAL A 54 6.19 -8.16 2.54
N PRO A 55 6.00 -8.47 3.82
CA PRO A 55 7.06 -8.48 4.85
C PRO A 55 8.35 -7.69 4.50
N LEU A 56 8.29 -6.36 4.37
CA LEU A 56 9.51 -5.55 4.25
C LEU A 56 10.23 -5.44 5.60
N PHE A 57 11.55 -5.22 5.62
CA PHE A 57 12.27 -4.85 6.84
C PHE A 57 11.81 -3.46 7.34
N PRO A 58 11.53 -3.25 8.65
CA PRO A 58 11.58 -4.18 9.79
C PRO A 58 10.22 -4.85 10.13
N PHE A 59 9.24 -4.84 9.23
CA PHE A 59 7.84 -5.27 9.46
C PHE A 59 7.53 -6.75 9.15
N HIS A 60 8.55 -7.61 9.06
CA HIS A 60 8.42 -9.02 8.65
C HIS A 60 8.36 -10.01 9.82
N THR A 61 8.35 -9.54 11.07
CA THR A 61 8.51 -10.39 12.27
C THR A 61 7.39 -11.41 12.47
N TRP A 62 6.19 -11.15 11.93
CA TRP A 62 5.06 -12.08 11.98
C TRP A 62 5.20 -13.25 10.99
N LEU A 63 6.10 -13.13 10.02
CA LEU A 63 6.20 -14.06 8.90
C LEU A 63 6.69 -15.46 9.33
N PRO A 64 7.75 -15.62 10.15
CA PRO A 64 8.23 -16.93 10.58
C PRO A 64 7.16 -17.72 11.33
N ASP A 65 6.53 -17.11 12.34
CA ASP A 65 5.48 -17.72 13.16
C ASP A 65 4.27 -18.17 12.31
N ALA A 66 3.93 -17.39 11.27
CA ALA A 66 2.85 -17.71 10.36
C ALA A 66 3.16 -18.92 9.45
N TYR A 67 4.42 -19.13 9.08
CA TYR A 67 4.82 -20.30 8.28
C TYR A 67 4.99 -21.56 9.14
N GLU A 68 5.48 -21.42 10.37
CA GLU A 68 5.68 -22.54 11.28
C GLU A 68 4.37 -23.25 11.62
N THR A 69 3.30 -22.48 11.80
CA THR A 69 2.00 -22.99 12.25
C THR A 69 1.03 -23.35 11.11
N ALA A 70 1.35 -22.98 9.87
CA ALA A 70 0.46 -23.18 8.73
C ALA A 70 0.53 -24.61 8.16
N PRO A 71 -0.62 -25.26 7.88
CA PRO A 71 -0.65 -26.52 7.12
C PRO A 71 0.01 -26.37 5.74
N THR A 72 0.56 -27.45 5.18
CA THR A 72 1.32 -27.43 3.92
C THR A 72 0.61 -26.69 2.78
N GLY A 73 -0.68 -26.94 2.57
CA GLY A 73 -1.45 -26.25 1.53
C GLY A 73 -1.59 -24.74 1.76
N VAL A 74 -1.69 -24.31 3.03
CA VAL A 74 -1.74 -22.89 3.40
C VAL A 74 -0.39 -22.24 3.18
N SER A 75 0.70 -22.89 3.57
CA SER A 75 2.07 -22.42 3.33
C SER A 75 2.39 -22.26 1.85
N MET A 76 1.88 -23.16 0.99
CA MET A 76 1.98 -23.02 -0.47
C MET A 76 1.26 -21.76 -0.98
N VAL A 77 0.06 -21.45 -0.46
CA VAL A 77 -0.67 -20.22 -0.85
C VAL A 77 0.00 -18.97 -0.30
N LEU A 78 0.49 -19.00 0.95
CA LEU A 78 1.22 -17.88 1.57
C LEU A 78 2.47 -17.52 0.77
N THR A 79 3.31 -18.50 0.42
CA THR A 79 4.50 -18.27 -0.40
C THR A 79 4.15 -17.91 -1.84
N GLY A 80 3.16 -18.59 -2.41
CA GLY A 80 2.78 -18.51 -3.83
C GLY A 80 2.08 -17.20 -4.19
N VAL A 81 1.11 -16.78 -3.37
CA VAL A 81 0.17 -15.69 -3.69
C VAL A 81 0.41 -14.47 -2.81
N LEU A 82 0.50 -14.64 -1.48
CA LEU A 82 0.49 -13.49 -0.56
C LEU A 82 1.67 -12.54 -0.80
N SER A 83 2.87 -13.10 -0.99
CA SER A 83 4.07 -12.31 -1.32
C SER A 83 3.92 -11.51 -2.61
N LYS A 84 3.23 -12.04 -3.62
CA LYS A 84 3.06 -11.40 -4.93
C LYS A 84 1.97 -10.33 -4.89
N MET A 85 0.89 -10.59 -4.15
CA MET A 85 -0.21 -9.63 -3.97
C MET A 85 0.24 -8.38 -3.24
N GLY A 86 1.16 -8.51 -2.29
CA GLY A 86 1.73 -7.33 -1.64
C GLY A 86 2.52 -6.45 -2.61
N VAL A 87 3.41 -7.03 -3.43
CA VAL A 87 4.17 -6.28 -4.46
C VAL A 87 3.24 -5.67 -5.51
N TYR A 88 2.21 -6.42 -5.92
CA TYR A 88 1.15 -5.89 -6.77
C TYR A 88 0.48 -4.65 -6.15
N GLY A 89 0.23 -4.67 -4.83
CA GLY A 89 -0.29 -3.51 -4.10
C GLY A 89 0.60 -2.27 -4.22
N PHE A 90 1.93 -2.41 -4.15
CA PHE A 90 2.86 -1.30 -4.37
C PHE A 90 2.73 -0.72 -5.78
N VAL A 91 2.77 -1.60 -6.80
CA VAL A 91 2.72 -1.19 -8.21
C VAL A 91 1.36 -0.60 -8.57
N ARG A 92 0.27 -1.18 -8.06
CA ARG A 92 -1.10 -0.80 -8.42
C ARG A 92 -1.64 0.39 -7.63
N LEU A 93 -1.17 0.60 -6.41
CA LEU A 93 -1.68 1.66 -5.53
C LEU A 93 -0.70 2.80 -5.42
N LEU A 94 0.54 2.58 -4.96
CA LEU A 94 1.45 3.69 -4.69
C LEU A 94 1.90 4.39 -5.96
N LEU A 95 2.36 3.64 -6.98
CA LEU A 95 2.85 4.24 -8.24
C LEU A 95 1.84 5.18 -8.91
N PRO A 96 0.58 4.76 -9.16
CA PRO A 96 -0.37 5.63 -9.84
C PRO A 96 -1.01 6.70 -8.96
N LEU A 97 -1.19 6.47 -7.64
CA LEU A 97 -1.88 7.45 -6.78
C LEU A 97 -0.93 8.51 -6.21
N PHE A 98 0.37 8.21 -6.07
CA PHE A 98 1.38 9.09 -5.46
C PHE A 98 2.64 9.24 -6.33
N PRO A 99 2.51 9.64 -7.60
CA PRO A 99 3.65 9.73 -8.50
C PRO A 99 4.71 10.74 -8.03
N ARG A 100 4.31 11.82 -7.36
CA ARG A 100 5.23 12.87 -6.88
C ARG A 100 6.06 12.41 -5.69
N GLU A 101 5.43 11.78 -4.71
CA GLU A 101 6.10 11.26 -3.51
C GLU A 101 7.12 10.20 -3.91
N ILE A 102 6.78 9.34 -4.87
CA ILE A 102 7.71 8.35 -5.41
C ILE A 102 8.86 8.99 -6.18
N GLN A 103 8.59 9.97 -7.05
CA GLN A 103 9.66 10.70 -7.74
C GLN A 103 10.59 11.44 -6.77
N THR A 104 10.07 11.91 -5.64
CA THR A 104 10.86 12.61 -4.63
C THR A 104 11.77 11.66 -3.84
N LEU A 105 11.33 10.41 -3.61
CA LEU A 105 12.10 9.39 -2.89
C LEU A 105 12.96 8.52 -3.81
N GLY A 106 12.63 8.46 -5.10
CA GLY A 106 13.38 7.74 -6.13
C GLY A 106 14.72 8.42 -6.44
N PRO A 107 15.67 7.67 -7.01
CA PRO A 107 16.94 8.22 -7.50
C PRO A 107 16.74 9.18 -8.69
#